data_AF-A0A9X3H3V5-F1
#
_entry.id   AF-A0A9X3H3V5-F1
#
_cell.length_a   1.000
_cell.length_b   1.000
_cell.length_c   1.000
_cell.angle_alpha   90.00
_cell.angle_beta   90.00
_cell.angle_gamma   90.00
#
_symmetry.space_group_name_H-M   'P 1'
#
loop_
_entity.id
_entity.type
_entity.pdbx_description
1 polymer ?
#
loop_
_entity_poly.entity_id
_entity_poly.type
_entity_poly.pdbx_seq_one_letter_code
_entity_poly.pdbx_strand_id
1 'polypeptide(L)'
;MNIRILRISHSIAVLSIIALALSSCTKPVTEVGGCQFPAKENMTLTWADEFDGDIINTQYWGYDTADGCQLDTVNGTLCGWGNNELQYYTMREENARVEDGKLIITAKKEIPFYQGRQYTSARMVTRNKVDFKYGRVDVRAKLPKGQGLWPAIWMLPTDTVYGIWPASGEIDIMENIGSETNSIFGTIHYGHDFWRYDTQYLPVDTVDFSEDFHTYSVLWTEDCILFQVDGIDVGVPNTRSSVLPTTWPFDQEFHVILNVAVGGNLPGNPDFSTQFPQTMEVDYVRVYQ
;
A
#
# COMPACT_ATOMS: atom_id res chain seq x y z
N MET A 1 -98.24 -30.36 -27.60
CA MET A 1 -98.21 -30.49 -26.13
C MET A 1 -97.29 -31.66 -25.77
N ASN A 2 -96.04 -31.36 -25.40
CA ASN A 2 -95.21 -32.14 -24.47
C ASN A 2 -93.82 -31.52 -24.39
N ILE A 3 -93.42 -31.26 -23.15
CA ILE A 3 -92.10 -30.79 -22.72
C ILE A 3 -91.10 -31.93 -22.87
N ARG A 4 -89.91 -31.66 -23.41
CA ARG A 4 -88.70 -32.40 -23.05
C ARG A 4 -87.51 -31.46 -22.88
N ILE A 5 -87.04 -31.44 -21.65
CA ILE A 5 -85.79 -30.87 -21.18
C ILE A 5 -84.65 -31.75 -21.69
N LEU A 6 -83.60 -31.16 -22.25
CA LEU A 6 -82.26 -31.76 -22.23
C LEU A 6 -81.25 -30.71 -21.77
N ARG A 7 -80.67 -30.97 -20.59
CA ARG A 7 -79.44 -30.34 -20.10
C ARG A 7 -78.27 -30.89 -20.89
N ILE A 8 -77.36 -30.03 -21.35
CA ILE A 8 -75.96 -30.41 -21.57
C ILE A 8 -75.07 -29.33 -20.96
N SER A 9 -74.06 -29.86 -20.29
CA SER A 9 -73.13 -29.33 -19.31
C SER A 9 -72.15 -28.27 -19.83
N HIS A 10 -71.79 -27.37 -18.92
CA HIS A 10 -70.63 -26.48 -19.03
C HIS A 10 -69.32 -27.29 -18.98
N SER A 11 -68.39 -26.96 -19.86
CA SER A 11 -66.96 -27.19 -19.66
C SER A 11 -66.20 -25.93 -20.07
N ILE A 12 -66.10 -24.98 -19.15
CA ILE A 12 -65.12 -23.88 -19.27
C ILE A 12 -63.83 -24.40 -18.64
N ALA A 13 -62.84 -24.68 -19.48
CA ALA A 13 -61.48 -24.97 -19.02
C ALA A 13 -60.88 -23.67 -18.47
N VAL A 14 -60.82 -23.54 -17.15
CA VAL A 14 -60.01 -22.51 -16.49
C VAL A 14 -58.57 -23.02 -16.48
N LEU A 15 -57.75 -22.48 -17.38
CA LEU A 15 -56.29 -22.63 -17.32
C LEU A 15 -55.80 -21.84 -16.10
N SER A 16 -55.61 -22.52 -14.98
CA SER A 16 -54.90 -21.96 -13.83
C SER A 16 -53.42 -21.84 -14.19
N ILE A 17 -52.98 -20.66 -14.59
CA ILE A 17 -51.56 -20.31 -14.66
C ILE A 17 -51.06 -20.26 -13.21
N ILE A 18 -50.47 -21.35 -12.75
CA ILE A 18 -49.69 -21.35 -11.53
C ILE A 18 -48.38 -20.65 -11.88
N ALA A 19 -48.30 -19.36 -11.55
CA ALA A 19 -47.03 -18.66 -11.48
C ALA A 19 -46.24 -19.26 -10.30
N LEU A 20 -45.37 -20.23 -10.60
CA LEU A 20 -44.32 -20.65 -9.68
C LEU A 20 -43.37 -19.45 -9.54
N ALA A 21 -43.60 -18.64 -8.52
CA ALA A 21 -42.57 -17.72 -8.04
C ALA A 21 -41.44 -18.61 -7.49
N LEU A 22 -40.43 -18.87 -8.33
CA LEU A 22 -39.13 -19.33 -7.86
C LEU A 22 -38.57 -18.19 -7.02
N SER A 23 -38.93 -18.16 -5.73
CA SER A 23 -38.18 -17.38 -4.76
C SER A 23 -36.83 -18.07 -4.66
N SER A 24 -35.88 -17.57 -5.44
CA SER A 24 -34.48 -17.81 -5.20
C SER A 24 -34.21 -17.40 -3.75
N CYS A 25 -34.21 -18.37 -2.83
CA CYS A 25 -33.56 -18.24 -1.55
C CYS A 25 -32.05 -18.21 -1.80
N THR A 26 -31.57 -17.13 -2.43
CA THR A 26 -30.24 -16.64 -2.12
C THR A 26 -30.32 -16.24 -0.67
N LYS A 27 -29.78 -17.08 0.22
CA LYS A 27 -29.37 -16.61 1.53
C LYS A 27 -28.59 -15.32 1.27
N PRO A 28 -28.94 -14.17 1.85
CA PRO A 28 -27.97 -13.09 1.88
C PRO A 28 -26.76 -13.72 2.57
N VAL A 29 -25.66 -13.84 1.86
CA VAL A 29 -24.38 -13.81 2.54
C VAL A 29 -24.43 -12.45 3.21
N THR A 30 -24.72 -12.44 4.51
CA THR A 30 -24.43 -11.28 5.33
C THR A 30 -22.94 -11.05 5.11
N GLU A 31 -22.59 -10.03 4.30
CA GLU A 31 -21.28 -9.41 4.39
C GLU A 31 -21.09 -9.10 5.86
N VAL A 32 -20.21 -9.86 6.50
CA VAL A 32 -19.75 -9.53 7.84
C VAL A 32 -18.84 -8.32 7.63
N GLY A 33 -19.39 -7.11 7.80
CA GLY A 33 -18.67 -5.85 7.63
C GLY A 33 -18.42 -5.51 6.15
N GLY A 34 -19.38 -4.85 5.50
CA GLY A 34 -19.17 -4.34 4.15
C GLY A 34 -18.11 -3.25 4.18
N CYS A 35 -17.09 -3.35 3.32
CA CYS A 35 -16.09 -2.29 3.18
C CYS A 35 -16.78 -0.98 2.79
N GLN A 36 -16.67 0.02 3.67
CA GLN A 36 -17.19 1.35 3.44
C GLN A 36 -16.07 2.33 3.71
N PHE A 37 -15.62 3.00 2.66
CA PHE A 37 -14.65 4.08 2.78
C PHE A 37 -15.41 5.42 2.73
N PRO A 38 -15.22 6.32 3.71
CA PRO A 38 -15.75 7.66 3.60
C PRO A 38 -15.19 8.32 2.35
N ALA A 39 -16.03 9.04 1.61
CA ALA A 39 -15.56 9.87 0.51
C ALA A 39 -14.63 10.96 1.07
N LYS A 40 -13.57 11.31 0.32
CA LYS A 40 -12.50 12.20 0.80
C LYS A 40 -13.03 13.57 1.24
N GLU A 41 -14.06 14.09 0.58
CA GLU A 41 -14.73 15.35 0.92
C GLU A 41 -15.46 15.33 2.28
N ASN A 42 -15.73 14.14 2.81
CA ASN A 42 -16.32 13.95 4.14
C ASN A 42 -15.27 13.67 5.23
N MET A 43 -13.98 13.66 4.87
CA MET A 43 -12.87 13.50 5.82
C MET A 43 -12.24 14.86 6.13
N THR A 44 -11.62 14.97 7.29
CA THR A 44 -10.86 16.15 7.72
C THR A 44 -9.36 15.90 7.52
N LEU A 45 -8.64 16.85 6.93
CA LEU A 45 -7.17 16.81 6.91
C LEU A 45 -6.64 16.99 8.34
N THR A 46 -6.08 15.93 8.93
CA THR A 46 -5.60 15.93 10.32
C THR A 46 -4.11 16.16 10.44
N TRP A 47 -3.34 15.79 9.42
CA TRP A 47 -1.91 16.07 9.33
C TRP A 47 -1.46 16.15 7.87
N ALA A 48 -0.45 16.99 7.61
CA ALA A 48 0.21 17.09 6.33
C ALA A 48 1.67 17.54 6.47
N ASP A 49 2.51 17.08 5.56
CA ASP A 49 3.78 17.72 5.22
C ASP A 49 3.76 18.05 3.73
N GLU A 50 3.76 19.35 3.43
CA GLU A 50 3.78 19.90 2.06
C GLU A 50 5.22 20.20 1.60
N PHE A 51 6.22 19.99 2.46
CA PHE A 51 7.63 20.24 2.17
C PHE A 51 7.94 21.67 1.64
N ASP A 52 7.12 22.67 2.01
CA ASP A 52 7.27 24.08 1.61
C ASP A 52 8.47 24.80 2.27
N GLY A 53 9.09 24.20 3.28
CA GLY A 53 10.25 24.77 3.99
C GLY A 53 11.58 24.54 3.26
N ASP A 54 12.68 25.03 3.83
CA ASP A 54 14.03 24.80 3.28
C ASP A 54 14.71 23.56 3.88
N ILE A 55 14.11 22.94 4.89
CA ILE A 55 14.69 21.80 5.62
C ILE A 55 13.62 20.75 5.93
N ILE A 56 14.06 19.51 6.10
CA ILE A 56 13.22 18.42 6.57
C ILE A 56 12.74 18.71 8.00
N ASN A 57 11.41 18.66 8.21
CA ASN A 57 10.83 18.90 9.51
C ASN A 57 11.10 17.73 10.47
N THR A 58 12.05 17.92 11.38
CA THR A 58 12.43 16.89 12.37
C THR A 58 11.39 16.65 13.45
N GLN A 59 10.33 17.46 13.53
CA GLN A 59 9.16 17.13 14.36
C GLN A 59 8.27 16.08 13.70
N TYR A 60 8.36 15.88 12.38
CA TYR A 60 7.60 14.87 11.66
C TYR A 60 8.47 13.67 11.27
N TRP A 61 9.69 13.92 10.81
CA TRP A 61 10.53 12.88 10.21
C TRP A 61 11.77 12.54 11.04
N GLY A 62 12.07 11.25 11.12
CA GLY A 62 13.35 10.68 11.51
C GLY A 62 13.94 9.82 10.39
N TYR A 63 15.04 9.13 10.69
CA TYR A 63 15.76 8.30 9.73
C TYR A 63 16.06 6.93 10.33
N ASP A 64 15.80 5.88 9.54
CA ASP A 64 16.43 4.58 9.74
C ASP A 64 17.72 4.54 8.91
N THR A 65 18.87 4.46 9.58
CA THR A 65 20.20 4.53 8.93
C THR A 65 20.90 3.17 8.89
N ALA A 66 22.00 3.09 8.15
CA ALA A 66 22.81 1.89 7.93
C ALA A 66 22.17 0.86 7.00
N ASP A 67 22.61 -0.39 7.09
CA ASP A 67 22.31 -1.46 6.13
C ASP A 67 21.47 -2.59 6.75
N GLY A 68 20.86 -2.34 7.90
CA GLY A 68 19.99 -3.26 8.62
C GLY A 68 20.72 -4.27 9.52
N CYS A 69 22.03 -4.49 9.31
CA CYS A 69 22.81 -5.43 10.13
C CYS A 69 22.84 -5.05 11.62
N GLN A 70 22.71 -3.77 11.94
CA GLN A 70 22.69 -3.27 13.31
C GLN A 70 21.46 -3.72 14.11
N LEU A 71 20.39 -4.17 13.43
CA LEU A 71 19.13 -4.57 14.07
C LEU A 71 19.10 -6.04 14.48
N ASP A 72 19.96 -6.88 13.90
CA ASP A 72 20.13 -8.29 14.29
C ASP A 72 21.60 -8.68 14.23
N THR A 73 22.33 -8.35 15.29
CA THR A 73 23.78 -8.64 15.38
C THR A 73 24.08 -10.11 15.70
N VAL A 74 23.05 -10.92 16.01
CA VAL A 74 23.22 -12.32 16.40
C VAL A 74 23.11 -13.24 15.20
N ASN A 75 22.04 -13.12 14.41
CA ASN A 75 21.82 -14.00 13.26
C ASN A 75 22.13 -13.32 11.92
N GLY A 76 22.18 -11.97 11.90
CA GLY A 76 22.44 -11.20 10.69
C GLY A 76 21.33 -11.31 9.65
N THR A 77 20.13 -11.77 10.01
CA THR A 77 19.04 -11.99 9.04
C THR A 77 18.48 -10.67 8.52
N LEU A 78 18.64 -9.58 9.27
CA LEU A 78 18.25 -8.23 8.86
C LEU A 78 19.35 -7.46 8.12
N CYS A 79 20.51 -8.06 7.87
CA CYS A 79 21.50 -7.47 6.97
C CYS A 79 20.92 -7.31 5.55
N GLY A 80 21.12 -6.14 4.94
CA GLY A 80 20.41 -5.76 3.71
C GLY A 80 18.91 -5.60 3.95
N TRP A 81 18.54 -5.11 5.14
CA TRP A 81 17.17 -4.86 5.60
C TRP A 81 16.22 -6.07 5.49
N GLY A 82 16.77 -7.29 5.57
CA GLY A 82 16.00 -8.54 5.43
C GLY A 82 15.75 -8.95 3.97
N ASN A 83 16.10 -8.09 3.01
CA ASN A 83 15.78 -8.26 1.60
C ASN A 83 17.02 -8.34 0.70
N ASN A 84 18.22 -8.52 1.27
CA ASN A 84 19.50 -8.45 0.54
C ASN A 84 19.73 -7.11 -0.19
N GLU A 85 19.20 -6.03 0.36
CA GLU A 85 19.41 -4.66 -0.13
C GLU A 85 20.90 -4.26 -0.04
N LEU A 86 21.35 -3.43 -0.98
CA LEU A 86 22.77 -3.08 -1.15
C LEU A 86 23.15 -1.68 -0.65
N GLN A 87 22.18 -0.80 -0.43
CA GLN A 87 22.42 0.56 0.02
C GLN A 87 22.74 0.64 1.52
N TYR A 88 23.49 1.68 1.88
CA TYR A 88 23.57 2.19 3.24
C TYR A 88 22.63 3.40 3.36
N TYR A 89 21.58 3.32 4.16
CA TYR A 89 20.72 4.48 4.41
C TYR A 89 21.45 5.51 5.28
N THR A 90 21.34 6.79 4.93
CA THR A 90 21.98 7.88 5.67
C THR A 90 21.00 9.00 5.99
N MET A 91 21.42 9.91 6.89
CA MET A 91 20.75 11.18 7.18
C MET A 91 21.42 12.36 6.46
N ARG A 92 22.24 12.10 5.44
CA ARG A 92 22.98 13.14 4.73
C ARG A 92 22.07 13.88 3.75
N GLU A 93 22.32 15.16 3.57
CA GLU A 93 21.59 16.02 2.64
C GLU A 93 21.68 15.53 1.19
N GLU A 94 22.77 14.86 0.82
CA GLU A 94 22.92 14.25 -0.50
C GLU A 94 21.98 13.06 -0.75
N ASN A 95 21.37 12.50 0.30
CA ASN A 95 20.43 11.38 0.20
C ASN A 95 18.99 11.78 0.56
N ALA A 96 18.78 12.79 1.40
CA ALA A 96 17.46 13.36 1.68
C ALA A 96 17.55 14.86 1.96
N ARG A 97 16.79 15.67 1.21
CA ARG A 97 16.67 17.11 1.43
C ARG A 97 15.30 17.60 1.00
N VAL A 98 14.92 18.78 1.46
CA VAL A 98 13.80 19.53 0.87
C VAL A 98 14.35 20.52 -0.13
N GLU A 99 13.76 20.57 -1.32
CA GLU A 99 14.15 21.45 -2.42
C GLU A 99 12.93 21.75 -3.29
N ASP A 100 12.69 23.01 -3.61
CA ASP A 100 11.60 23.47 -4.49
C ASP A 100 10.20 22.94 -4.07
N GLY A 101 9.89 22.98 -2.77
CA GLY A 101 8.59 22.54 -2.24
C GLY A 101 8.40 21.02 -2.21
N LYS A 102 9.48 20.24 -2.25
CA LYS A 102 9.43 18.78 -2.30
C LYS A 102 10.48 18.14 -1.41
N LEU A 103 10.17 16.97 -0.88
CA LEU A 103 11.18 16.06 -0.36
C LEU A 103 11.84 15.29 -1.52
N ILE A 104 13.17 15.33 -1.58
CA ILE A 104 13.97 14.61 -2.57
C ILE A 104 14.77 13.50 -1.87
N ILE A 105 14.39 12.24 -2.11
CA ILE A 105 15.14 11.07 -1.65
C ILE A 105 16.03 10.58 -2.79
N THR A 106 17.35 10.60 -2.61
CA THR A 106 18.33 10.31 -3.67
C THR A 106 19.11 9.04 -3.36
N ALA A 107 18.97 8.04 -4.24
CA ALA A 107 19.86 6.88 -4.32
C ALA A 107 21.11 7.24 -5.13
N LYS A 108 22.29 6.98 -4.56
CA LYS A 108 23.59 7.33 -5.16
C LYS A 108 24.49 6.11 -5.24
N LYS A 109 25.30 6.03 -6.29
CA LYS A 109 26.48 5.17 -6.36
C LYS A 109 27.68 5.91 -5.80
N GLU A 110 28.36 5.31 -4.84
CA GLU A 110 29.45 5.93 -4.08
C GLU A 110 30.82 5.53 -4.62
N ILE A 111 31.68 6.53 -4.82
CA ILE A 111 33.08 6.35 -5.21
C ILE A 111 33.93 7.36 -4.38
N PRO A 112 34.71 6.91 -3.38
CA PRO A 112 34.85 5.53 -2.88
C PRO A 112 33.59 5.01 -2.17
N PHE A 113 33.54 3.71 -1.83
CA PHE A 113 32.41 3.12 -1.10
C PHE A 113 32.18 3.82 0.25
N TYR A 114 30.91 4.00 0.62
CA TYR A 114 30.50 4.62 1.88
C TYR A 114 30.23 3.54 2.92
N GLN A 115 30.96 3.56 4.03
CA GLN A 115 30.82 2.55 5.11
C GLN A 115 30.84 1.10 4.58
N GLY A 116 31.67 0.83 3.57
CA GLY A 116 31.79 -0.49 2.94
C GLY A 116 30.68 -0.85 1.94
N ARG A 117 29.69 0.04 1.71
CA ARG A 117 28.60 -0.16 0.75
C ARG A 117 28.81 0.69 -0.51
N GLN A 118 28.40 0.14 -1.65
CA GLN A 118 28.55 0.77 -2.97
C GLN A 118 27.50 1.84 -3.26
N TYR A 119 26.40 1.81 -2.51
CA TYR A 119 25.25 2.69 -2.71
C TYR A 119 24.83 3.32 -1.41
N THR A 120 24.28 4.53 -1.49
CA THR A 120 23.63 5.21 -0.38
C THR A 120 22.25 5.68 -0.79
N SER A 121 21.35 5.81 0.17
CA SER A 121 20.00 6.35 -0.02
C SER A 121 19.49 6.90 1.32
N ALA A 122 18.20 7.20 1.42
CA ALA A 122 17.55 7.51 2.69
C ALA A 122 16.27 6.67 2.91
N ARG A 123 15.98 6.39 4.19
CA ARG A 123 14.74 5.78 4.67
C ARG A 123 14.17 6.68 5.76
N MET A 124 13.21 7.49 5.36
CA MET A 124 12.52 8.47 6.18
C MET A 124 11.38 7.81 6.93
N VAL A 125 11.23 8.07 8.23
CA VAL A 125 10.17 7.47 9.05
C VAL A 125 9.48 8.52 9.92
N THR A 126 8.17 8.41 10.11
CA THR A 126 7.39 9.26 11.02
C THR A 126 7.21 8.67 12.43
N ARG A 127 7.81 7.50 12.68
CA ARG A 127 7.68 6.70 13.91
C ARG A 127 7.84 7.52 15.19
N ASN A 128 6.86 7.42 16.10
CA ASN A 128 6.77 8.15 17.38
C ASN A 128 6.68 9.68 17.22
N LYS A 129 6.25 10.16 16.05
CA LYS A 129 6.12 11.59 15.75
C LYS A 129 4.76 11.89 15.13
N VAL A 130 4.43 11.14 14.08
CA VAL A 130 3.16 11.24 13.37
C VAL A 130 2.68 9.81 13.13
N ASP A 131 1.94 9.30 14.11
CA ASP A 131 1.40 7.97 14.10
C ASP A 131 -0.12 8.11 14.14
N PHE A 132 -0.83 7.30 13.36
CA PHE A 132 -2.28 7.41 13.25
C PHE A 132 -2.89 6.04 12.98
N LYS A 133 -4.17 5.92 13.32
CA LYS A 133 -4.97 4.74 13.05
C LYS A 133 -6.18 5.09 12.19
N TYR A 134 -6.35 4.33 11.12
CA TYR A 134 -7.42 4.52 10.12
C TYR A 134 -7.38 5.89 9.43
N GLY A 135 -8.22 6.02 8.41
CA GLY A 135 -8.35 7.20 7.58
C GLY A 135 -7.83 6.96 6.17
N ARG A 136 -7.42 8.04 5.52
CA ARG A 136 -6.83 8.04 4.19
C ARG A 136 -5.44 8.66 4.26
N VAL A 137 -4.46 8.01 3.64
CA VAL A 137 -3.13 8.61 3.43
C VAL A 137 -2.98 8.85 1.94
N ASP A 138 -2.65 10.08 1.55
CA ASP A 138 -2.27 10.43 0.19
C ASP A 138 -0.79 10.84 0.18
N VAL A 139 -0.01 10.22 -0.70
CA VAL A 139 1.36 10.63 -1.00
C VAL A 139 1.48 10.95 -2.46
N ARG A 140 1.81 12.20 -2.80
CA ARG A 140 2.02 12.60 -4.19
C ARG A 140 3.51 12.56 -4.50
N ALA A 141 3.91 11.66 -5.39
CA ALA A 141 5.31 11.43 -5.68
C ALA A 141 5.57 11.11 -7.15
N LYS A 142 6.81 11.32 -7.60
CA LYS A 142 7.37 10.86 -8.87
C LYS A 142 8.52 9.91 -8.56
N LEU A 143 8.53 8.75 -9.21
CA LEU A 143 9.40 7.65 -8.84
C LEU A 143 10.75 7.68 -9.59
N PRO A 144 11.81 7.07 -9.04
CA PRO A 144 13.03 6.79 -9.78
C PRO A 144 12.81 5.67 -10.81
N LYS A 145 13.72 5.54 -11.78
CA LYS A 145 13.73 4.42 -12.73
C LYS A 145 15.12 3.82 -12.94
N GLY A 146 15.13 2.55 -13.31
CA GLY A 146 16.33 1.77 -13.58
C GLY A 146 16.32 0.44 -12.85
N GLN A 147 16.98 -0.54 -13.47
CA GLN A 147 17.14 -1.87 -12.92
C GLN A 147 17.74 -1.82 -11.49
N GLY A 148 17.13 -2.58 -10.58
CA GLY A 148 17.58 -2.68 -9.19
C GLY A 148 17.21 -1.51 -8.28
N LEU A 149 16.40 -0.54 -8.73
CA LEU A 149 15.82 0.45 -7.82
C LEU A 149 14.47 -0.04 -7.29
N TRP A 150 14.19 0.27 -6.04
CA TRP A 150 12.95 -0.11 -5.37
C TRP A 150 12.47 1.04 -4.48
N PRO A 151 11.76 2.03 -5.05
CA PRO A 151 11.07 3.04 -4.27
C PRO A 151 9.85 2.44 -3.56
N ALA A 152 9.64 2.85 -2.32
CA ALA A 152 8.51 2.40 -1.51
C ALA A 152 7.91 3.55 -0.69
N ILE A 153 6.58 3.56 -0.63
CA ILE A 153 5.73 4.37 0.23
C ILE A 153 4.87 3.40 1.02
N TRP A 154 5.13 3.30 2.32
CA TRP A 154 4.60 2.20 3.12
C TRP A 154 4.46 2.60 4.58
N MET A 155 3.90 1.70 5.38
CA MET A 155 3.59 1.95 6.77
C MET A 155 3.88 0.70 7.62
N LEU A 156 4.45 0.94 8.80
CA LEU A 156 4.62 -0.07 9.84
C LEU A 156 3.88 0.35 11.12
N PRO A 157 3.45 -0.61 11.95
CA PRO A 157 2.91 -0.31 13.26
C PRO A 157 3.99 0.33 14.13
N THR A 158 3.64 1.35 14.92
CA THR A 158 4.57 1.90 15.91
C THR A 158 4.80 0.91 17.04
N ASP A 159 3.73 0.25 17.50
CA ASP A 159 3.76 -0.76 18.56
C ASP A 159 3.58 -2.17 17.99
N THR A 160 4.40 -3.11 18.45
CA THR A 160 4.33 -4.53 18.04
C THR A 160 3.32 -5.33 18.88
N VAL A 161 2.06 -4.89 18.92
CA VAL A 161 1.01 -5.44 19.81
C VAL A 161 0.77 -6.93 19.59
N TYR A 162 0.88 -7.40 18.34
CA TYR A 162 0.67 -8.80 17.97
C TYR A 162 1.97 -9.61 17.87
N GLY A 163 3.11 -9.00 18.22
CA GLY A 163 4.45 -9.58 18.06
C GLY A 163 5.27 -8.89 16.97
N ILE A 164 6.52 -9.31 16.81
CA ILE A 164 7.42 -8.77 15.79
C ILE A 164 6.89 -9.01 14.37
N TRP A 165 7.46 -8.31 13.39
CA TRP A 165 7.12 -8.49 11.98
C TRP A 165 7.15 -9.99 11.58
N PRO A 166 6.14 -10.49 10.82
CA PRO A 166 5.03 -9.75 10.22
C PRO A 166 3.75 -9.72 11.09
N ALA A 167 3.81 -10.20 12.34
CA ALA A 167 2.62 -10.45 13.15
C ALA A 167 1.81 -9.17 13.45
N SER A 168 2.47 -8.01 13.61
CA SER A 168 1.82 -6.71 13.82
C SER A 168 1.46 -5.96 12.54
N GLY A 169 1.72 -6.55 11.37
CA GLY A 169 1.31 -6.01 10.08
C GLY A 169 2.32 -5.08 9.41
N GLU A 170 2.13 -4.90 8.11
CA GLU A 170 2.78 -3.92 7.22
C GLU A 170 1.77 -3.52 6.14
N ILE A 171 1.72 -2.25 5.78
CA ILE A 171 0.85 -1.72 4.71
C ILE A 171 1.71 -0.98 3.70
N ASP A 172 1.94 -1.59 2.54
CA ASP A 172 2.68 -1.00 1.43
C ASP A 172 1.69 -0.29 0.51
N ILE A 173 1.63 1.04 0.64
CA ILE A 173 0.72 1.88 -0.16
C ILE A 173 1.12 1.83 -1.62
N MET A 174 2.43 1.90 -1.88
CA MET A 174 3.01 1.76 -3.20
C MET A 174 4.43 1.23 -3.10
N GLU A 175 4.69 0.21 -3.90
CA GLU A 175 6.01 -0.22 -4.28
C GLU A 175 6.12 -0.27 -5.82
N ASN A 176 7.33 -0.10 -6.32
CA ASN A 176 7.66 -0.24 -7.73
C ASN A 176 9.00 -0.97 -7.89
N ILE A 177 9.13 -1.78 -8.94
CA ILE A 177 10.42 -2.24 -9.43
C ILE A 177 10.87 -1.24 -10.50
N GLY A 178 12.01 -0.58 -10.31
CA GLY A 178 12.42 0.56 -11.14
C GLY A 178 12.65 0.25 -12.63
N SER A 179 12.80 -1.03 -13.01
CA SER A 179 12.83 -1.46 -14.42
C SER A 179 11.45 -1.65 -15.04
N GLU A 180 10.38 -1.58 -14.25
CA GLU A 180 8.97 -1.72 -14.63
C GLU A 180 8.24 -0.40 -14.33
N THR A 181 8.62 0.67 -15.04
CA THR A 181 8.13 2.04 -14.73
C THR A 181 6.63 2.23 -14.92
N ASN A 182 5.95 1.28 -15.56
CA ASN A 182 4.51 1.29 -15.83
C ASN A 182 3.70 0.37 -14.89
N SER A 183 4.31 -0.08 -13.79
CA SER A 183 3.71 -1.01 -12.84
C SER A 183 3.94 -0.54 -11.41
N ILE A 184 2.90 -0.61 -10.59
CA ILE A 184 3.01 -0.46 -9.14
C ILE A 184 2.22 -1.57 -8.47
N PHE A 185 2.52 -1.79 -7.20
CA PHE A 185 1.76 -2.71 -6.37
C PHE A 185 1.58 -2.16 -4.96
N GLY A 186 0.44 -2.49 -4.36
CA GLY A 186 0.18 -2.31 -2.94
C GLY A 186 0.08 -3.67 -2.27
N THR A 187 0.65 -3.78 -1.08
CA THR A 187 0.75 -5.06 -0.36
C THR A 187 0.32 -4.88 1.08
N ILE A 188 -0.32 -5.90 1.64
CA ILE A 188 -0.39 -6.05 3.10
C ILE A 188 0.45 -7.27 3.51
N HIS A 189 1.34 -7.12 4.48
CA HIS A 189 2.01 -8.26 5.12
C HIS A 189 1.43 -8.51 6.51
N TYR A 190 1.24 -9.78 6.85
CA TYR A 190 0.63 -10.18 8.11
C TYR A 190 0.97 -11.65 8.46
N GLY A 191 0.47 -12.12 9.60
CA GLY A 191 0.52 -13.53 9.99
C GLY A 191 1.33 -13.79 11.25
N HIS A 192 0.69 -14.41 12.23
CA HIS A 192 1.30 -14.70 13.54
C HIS A 192 2.19 -15.95 13.51
N ASP A 193 1.73 -17.03 12.86
CA ASP A 193 2.44 -18.32 12.86
C ASP A 193 3.46 -18.43 11.73
N PHE A 194 3.19 -17.77 10.61
CA PHE A 194 4.05 -17.69 9.44
C PHE A 194 3.69 -16.45 8.62
N TRP A 195 4.67 -15.97 7.87
CA TRP A 195 4.51 -14.83 6.98
C TRP A 195 3.47 -15.10 5.88
N ARG A 196 2.56 -14.15 5.72
CA ARG A 196 1.54 -14.09 4.67
C ARG A 196 1.52 -12.69 4.10
N TYR A 197 1.01 -12.58 2.88
CA TYR A 197 0.79 -11.30 2.23
C TYR A 197 -0.33 -11.40 1.20
N ASP A 198 -0.92 -10.24 0.88
CA ASP A 198 -1.78 -10.07 -0.28
C ASP A 198 -1.28 -8.86 -1.07
N THR A 199 -0.88 -9.09 -2.32
CA THR A 199 -0.35 -8.06 -3.22
C THR A 199 -1.32 -7.81 -4.34
N GLN A 200 -1.61 -6.53 -4.58
CA GLN A 200 -2.50 -6.04 -5.61
C GLN A 200 -1.69 -5.23 -6.61
N TYR A 201 -1.86 -5.55 -7.89
CA TYR A 201 -1.08 -4.98 -8.98
C TYR A 201 -1.95 -4.08 -9.84
N LEU A 202 -1.40 -2.93 -10.22
CA LEU A 202 -1.97 -2.09 -11.26
C LEU A 202 -0.93 -1.86 -12.37
N PRO A 203 -0.87 -2.74 -13.37
CA PRO A 203 -0.15 -2.44 -14.60
C PRO A 203 -0.95 -1.41 -15.41
N VAL A 204 -0.28 -0.36 -15.86
CA VAL A 204 -0.89 0.67 -16.71
C VAL A 204 -0.01 0.88 -17.93
N ASP A 205 -0.31 0.19 -19.03
CA ASP A 205 0.50 0.22 -20.27
C ASP A 205 0.79 1.64 -20.80
N THR A 206 -0.01 2.63 -20.42
CA THR A 206 0.08 4.01 -20.91
C THR A 206 0.72 5.00 -19.94
N VAL A 207 1.11 4.57 -18.73
CA VAL A 207 1.67 5.45 -17.69
C VAL A 207 3.11 5.03 -17.41
N ASP A 208 3.99 6.01 -17.23
CA ASP A 208 5.34 5.83 -16.68
C ASP A 208 5.43 6.65 -15.39
N PHE A 209 5.44 5.97 -14.24
CA PHE A 209 5.46 6.57 -12.90
C PHE A 209 6.76 7.33 -12.58
N SER A 210 7.78 7.26 -13.46
CA SER A 210 9.01 8.02 -13.33
C SER A 210 9.01 9.36 -14.10
N GLU A 211 8.03 9.57 -14.98
CA GLU A 211 7.95 10.79 -15.80
C GLU A 211 7.10 11.89 -15.13
N ASP A 212 6.03 11.51 -14.42
CA ASP A 212 5.07 12.43 -13.81
C ASP A 212 4.78 12.13 -12.34
N PHE A 213 4.21 13.11 -11.64
CA PHE A 213 3.74 12.95 -10.27
C PHE A 213 2.37 12.29 -10.24
N HIS A 214 2.23 11.26 -9.42
CA HIS A 214 0.98 10.54 -9.16
C HIS A 214 0.64 10.56 -7.67
N THR A 215 -0.63 10.43 -7.33
CA THR A 215 -1.09 10.34 -5.95
C THR A 215 -1.34 8.90 -5.56
N TYR A 216 -0.44 8.33 -4.76
CA TYR A 216 -0.54 7.00 -4.17
C TYR A 216 -1.32 7.09 -2.86
N SER A 217 -2.37 6.29 -2.72
CA SER A 217 -3.28 6.41 -1.59
C SER A 217 -3.60 5.07 -0.95
N VAL A 218 -3.74 5.06 0.37
CA VAL A 218 -4.42 3.98 1.09
C VAL A 218 -5.65 4.53 1.78
N LEU A 219 -6.76 3.83 1.64
CA LEU A 219 -7.99 4.04 2.40
C LEU A 219 -8.06 2.89 3.39
N TRP A 220 -8.07 3.22 4.67
CA TRP A 220 -7.92 2.27 5.75
C TRP A 220 -8.99 2.51 6.80
N THR A 221 -9.79 1.48 7.05
CA THR A 221 -10.86 1.46 8.04
C THR A 221 -10.63 0.31 9.00
N GLU A 222 -11.49 0.18 10.01
CA GLU A 222 -11.43 -0.95 10.93
C GLU A 222 -11.47 -2.31 10.23
N ASP A 223 -12.26 -2.43 9.16
CA ASP A 223 -12.55 -3.71 8.53
C ASP A 223 -11.83 -3.91 7.19
N CYS A 224 -11.37 -2.83 6.53
CA CYS A 224 -10.83 -2.90 5.18
C CYS A 224 -9.68 -1.94 4.87
N ILE A 225 -8.82 -2.36 3.93
CA ILE A 225 -7.72 -1.58 3.33
C ILE A 225 -7.88 -1.61 1.81
N LEU A 226 -7.80 -0.46 1.16
CA LEU A 226 -7.83 -0.33 -0.30
C LEU A 226 -6.73 0.62 -0.76
N PHE A 227 -6.01 0.22 -1.80
CA PHE A 227 -4.97 1.02 -2.43
C PHE A 227 -5.50 1.72 -3.69
N GLN A 228 -5.07 2.96 -3.91
CA GLN A 228 -5.42 3.74 -5.10
C GLN A 228 -4.22 4.46 -5.69
N VAL A 229 -4.24 4.67 -7.01
CA VAL A 229 -3.38 5.61 -7.72
C VAL A 229 -4.24 6.59 -8.51
N ASP A 230 -4.08 7.88 -8.24
CA ASP A 230 -4.90 8.95 -8.85
C ASP A 230 -6.42 8.72 -8.71
N GLY A 231 -6.82 8.10 -7.60
CA GLY A 231 -8.22 7.75 -7.32
C GLY A 231 -8.72 6.50 -8.03
N ILE A 232 -7.86 5.79 -8.76
CA ILE A 232 -8.15 4.49 -9.39
C ILE A 232 -7.71 3.37 -8.46
N ASP A 233 -8.60 2.43 -8.17
CA ASP A 233 -8.30 1.29 -7.32
C ASP A 233 -7.21 0.38 -7.93
N VAL A 234 -6.23 -0.01 -7.12
CA VAL A 234 -5.10 -0.90 -7.50
C VAL A 234 -5.48 -2.39 -7.41
N GLY A 235 -6.75 -2.68 -7.12
CA GLY A 235 -7.27 -4.02 -6.92
C GLY A 235 -8.64 -3.98 -6.25
N VAL A 236 -8.89 -4.95 -5.37
CA VAL A 236 -10.11 -5.02 -4.54
C VAL A 236 -9.76 -4.82 -3.07
N PRO A 237 -10.65 -4.30 -2.21
CA PRO A 237 -10.30 -4.10 -0.81
C PRO A 237 -9.85 -5.41 -0.10
N ASN A 238 -8.75 -5.33 0.63
CA ASN A 238 -8.40 -6.30 1.65
C ASN A 238 -9.35 -6.18 2.84
N THR A 239 -9.79 -7.30 3.41
CA THR A 239 -10.79 -7.31 4.48
C THR A 239 -10.39 -8.23 5.63
N ARG A 240 -11.01 -8.06 6.80
CA ARG A 240 -10.86 -9.02 7.91
C ARG A 240 -11.11 -10.47 7.51
N SER A 241 -12.01 -10.70 6.54
CA SER A 241 -12.26 -12.04 6.02
C SER A 241 -11.20 -12.54 5.03
N SER A 242 -10.51 -11.66 4.28
CA SER A 242 -9.47 -12.05 3.33
C SER A 242 -8.21 -12.57 4.03
N VAL A 243 -7.96 -12.15 5.28
CA VAL A 243 -6.81 -12.61 6.07
C VAL A 243 -7.06 -13.89 6.87
N LEU A 244 -8.29 -14.43 6.88
CA LEU A 244 -8.56 -15.67 7.61
C LEU A 244 -7.72 -16.84 7.07
N PRO A 245 -7.30 -17.79 7.92
CA PRO A 245 -7.64 -17.94 9.34
C PRO A 245 -6.72 -17.20 10.33
N THR A 246 -5.95 -16.19 9.91
CA THR A 246 -5.09 -15.44 10.84
C THR A 246 -5.74 -14.14 11.32
N THR A 247 -5.10 -13.49 12.29
CA THR A 247 -5.55 -12.25 12.91
C THR A 247 -5.39 -11.09 11.92
N TRP A 248 -6.30 -10.13 11.98
CA TRP A 248 -6.18 -8.83 11.31
C TRP A 248 -5.37 -7.88 12.20
N PRO A 249 -4.08 -7.59 11.88
CA PRO A 249 -3.24 -6.77 12.76
C PRO A 249 -3.32 -5.26 12.45
N PHE A 250 -4.15 -4.86 11.48
CA PHE A 250 -4.25 -3.48 11.00
C PHE A 250 -5.27 -2.67 11.82
N ASP A 251 -5.17 -2.75 13.15
CA ASP A 251 -6.04 -2.06 14.12
C ASP A 251 -5.26 -1.29 15.20
N GLN A 252 -3.97 -1.09 14.97
CA GLN A 252 -3.05 -0.29 15.78
C GLN A 252 -2.67 1.03 15.08
N GLU A 253 -1.91 1.89 15.75
CA GLU A 253 -1.32 3.07 15.12
C GLU A 253 -0.13 2.69 14.24
N PHE A 254 -0.10 3.26 13.04
CA PHE A 254 0.95 3.07 12.05
C PHE A 254 1.64 4.39 11.75
N HIS A 255 2.91 4.31 11.35
CA HIS A 255 3.71 5.43 10.89
C HIS A 255 4.11 5.23 9.43
N VAL A 256 4.23 6.32 8.68
CA VAL A 256 4.66 6.35 7.28
C VAL A 256 6.18 6.21 7.16
N ILE A 257 6.59 5.46 6.15
CA ILE A 257 7.97 5.25 5.71
C ILE A 257 8.09 5.59 4.22
N LEU A 258 9.13 6.36 3.87
CA LEU A 258 9.49 6.69 2.49
C LEU A 258 10.95 6.30 2.25
N ASN A 259 11.23 5.48 1.24
CA ASN A 259 12.60 5.13 0.89
C ASN A 259 12.79 4.82 -0.59
N VAL A 260 14.05 4.80 -1.01
CA VAL A 260 14.49 4.18 -2.27
C VAL A 260 15.57 3.16 -1.94
N ALA A 261 15.21 1.87 -1.97
CA ALA A 261 16.18 0.79 -1.85
C ALA A 261 16.94 0.61 -3.18
N VAL A 262 18.14 0.03 -3.08
CA VAL A 262 19.01 -0.31 -4.21
C VAL A 262 19.43 -1.76 -4.08
N GLY A 263 19.07 -2.58 -5.06
CA GLY A 263 19.24 -4.02 -5.01
C GLY A 263 18.18 -4.70 -4.15
N GLY A 264 18.31 -6.01 -4.02
CA GLY A 264 17.44 -6.83 -3.18
C GLY A 264 16.80 -7.98 -3.94
N ASN A 265 16.09 -8.82 -3.19
CA ASN A 265 15.45 -10.04 -3.70
C ASN A 265 14.41 -9.75 -4.78
N LEU A 266 13.64 -8.67 -4.60
CA LEU A 266 12.52 -8.32 -5.48
C LEU A 266 12.98 -7.57 -6.75
N PRO A 267 13.68 -6.42 -6.66
CA PRO A 267 14.06 -5.68 -7.86
C PRO A 267 15.26 -6.29 -8.60
N GLY A 268 15.96 -7.27 -7.99
CA GLY A 268 17.29 -7.68 -8.41
C GLY A 268 18.32 -6.58 -8.17
N ASN A 269 19.59 -6.83 -8.54
CA ASN A 269 20.66 -5.84 -8.36
C ASN A 269 20.73 -4.85 -9.52
N PRO A 270 21.28 -3.63 -9.29
CA PRO A 270 21.65 -2.73 -10.38
C PRO A 270 22.64 -3.38 -11.34
N ASP A 271 22.51 -3.05 -12.63
CA ASP A 271 23.43 -3.49 -13.67
C ASP A 271 24.08 -2.30 -14.38
N PHE A 272 24.69 -2.53 -15.55
CA PHE A 272 25.35 -1.47 -16.31
C PHE A 272 24.38 -0.47 -16.95
N SER A 273 23.09 -0.81 -17.03
CA SER A 273 22.05 0.07 -17.56
C SER A 273 21.53 1.06 -16.50
N THR A 274 21.63 0.70 -15.22
CA THR A 274 21.18 1.56 -14.11
C THR A 274 21.99 2.84 -14.03
N GLN A 275 21.33 3.97 -14.26
CA GLN A 275 21.93 5.29 -14.13
C GLN A 275 21.82 5.76 -12.68
N PHE A 276 22.87 6.38 -12.15
CA PHE A 276 22.87 7.03 -10.84
C PHE A 276 23.36 8.48 -10.98
N PRO A 277 22.90 9.43 -10.15
CA PRO A 277 21.90 9.24 -9.08
C PRO A 277 20.48 9.06 -9.63
N GLN A 278 19.59 8.56 -8.77
CA GLN A 278 18.15 8.45 -9.03
C GLN A 278 17.38 8.94 -7.83
N THR A 279 16.22 9.54 -8.08
CA THR A 279 15.46 10.28 -7.07
C THR A 279 14.00 9.85 -7.03
N MET A 280 13.47 9.66 -5.82
CA MET A 280 12.04 9.79 -5.56
C MET A 280 11.77 11.23 -5.12
N GLU A 281 10.90 11.93 -5.84
CA GLU A 281 10.45 13.28 -5.49
C GLU A 281 9.07 13.17 -4.86
N VAL A 282 8.88 13.72 -3.65
CA VAL A 282 7.60 13.70 -2.93
C VAL A 282 7.12 15.15 -2.74
N ASP A 283 5.98 15.45 -3.32
CA ASP A 283 5.32 16.76 -3.28
C ASP A 283 4.59 16.97 -1.96
N TYR A 284 3.86 15.96 -1.48
CA TYR A 284 3.25 16.01 -0.16
C TYR A 284 2.98 14.62 0.41
N VAL A 285 2.80 14.58 1.74
CA VAL A 285 2.15 13.49 2.47
C VAL A 285 0.98 14.07 3.25
N ARG A 286 -0.23 13.54 3.09
CA ARG A 286 -1.45 14.04 3.75
C ARG A 286 -2.24 12.90 4.37
N VAL A 287 -2.74 13.12 5.58
CA VAL A 287 -3.57 12.18 6.34
C VAL A 287 -4.93 12.80 6.60
N TYR A 288 -5.99 12.06 6.28
CA TYR A 288 -7.39 12.47 6.46
C TYR A 288 -8.15 11.47 7.33
N GLN A 289 -9.01 11.95 8.23
CA GLN A 289 -9.83 11.12 9.12
C GLN A 289 -11.26 11.64 9.26
#